data_AF-G8TP73-F1
#
_entry.id   AF-G8TP73-F1
#
_cell.length_a   1.000
_cell.length_b   1.000
_cell.length_c   1.000
_cell.angle_alpha   90.00
_cell.angle_beta   90.00
_cell.angle_gamma   90.00
#
_symmetry.space_group_name_H-M   'P 1'
#
loop_
_entity.id
_entity.type
_entity.pdbx_description
1 polymer ?
#
loop_
_entity_poly.entity_id
_entity_poly.type
_entity_poly.pdbx_seq_one_letter_code
_entity_poly.pdbx_strand_id
1 'polypeptide(L)'
;MNKEVNYVLQGFLLTVVVIGAIKFSDLLLSIPPPPQDSNKPVEGWCGTTSPSFSKPYVRGNGPDGKALFQNNCASCHAVFKDLTGPALSGVAERIPDKKLLHKWVHNPAGVLKSGNVYFNTLIKRFGNVQMTAFDGLSDEEIDAIINYVDRTERY
;
A
#
# COMPACT_ATOMS: atom_id res chain seq x y z
N MET A 1 36.28 -47.29 -19.79
CA MET A 1 35.91 -46.04 -19.08
C MET A 1 36.69 -46.05 -17.77
N ASN A 2 37.66 -45.14 -17.67
CA ASN A 2 38.84 -45.33 -16.83
C ASN A 2 38.56 -44.68 -15.48
N LYS A 3 38.62 -45.46 -14.38
CA LYS A 3 38.26 -44.98 -13.04
C LYS A 3 39.02 -43.70 -12.64
N GLU A 4 40.27 -43.57 -13.12
CA GLU A 4 41.13 -42.40 -12.95
C GLU A 4 40.53 -41.10 -13.53
N VAL A 5 39.84 -41.17 -14.68
CA VAL A 5 39.25 -39.98 -15.33
C VAL A 5 38.03 -39.48 -14.55
N ASN A 6 37.27 -40.40 -13.94
CA ASN A 6 36.10 -40.04 -13.12
C ASN A 6 36.50 -39.36 -11.80
N TYR A 7 37.60 -39.80 -11.17
CA TYR A 7 38.10 -39.18 -9.94
C TYR A 7 38.64 -37.77 -10.19
N VAL A 8 39.35 -37.55 -11.30
CA VAL A 8 39.83 -36.21 -11.68
C VAL A 8 38.66 -35.26 -11.99
N LEU A 9 37.62 -35.76 -12.69
CA LEU A 9 36.44 -34.96 -13.03
C LEU A 9 35.58 -34.63 -11.80
N GLN A 10 35.41 -35.59 -10.88
CA GLN A 10 34.72 -35.35 -9.60
C GLN A 10 35.51 -34.39 -8.69
N GLY A 11 36.84 -34.50 -8.64
CA GLY A 11 37.68 -33.57 -7.89
C GLY A 11 37.54 -32.13 -8.38
N PHE A 12 37.54 -31.92 -9.71
CA PHE A 12 37.38 -30.59 -10.30
C PHE A 12 35.97 -30.00 -10.11
N LEU A 13 34.93 -30.83 -10.14
CA LEU A 13 33.56 -30.39 -9.85
C LEU A 13 33.40 -29.95 -8.39
N LEU A 14 33.98 -30.69 -7.44
CA LEU A 14 33.90 -30.34 -6.01
C LEU A 14 34.65 -29.03 -5.71
N THR A 15 35.80 -28.77 -6.32
CA THR A 15 36.53 -27.51 -6.10
C THR A 15 35.81 -26.30 -6.67
N VAL A 16 35.15 -26.42 -7.83
CA VAL A 16 34.34 -25.33 -8.42
C VAL A 16 33.13 -25.00 -7.55
N VAL A 17 32.46 -26.00 -6.97
CA VAL A 17 31.32 -25.77 -6.06
C VAL A 17 31.74 -25.03 -4.79
N VAL A 18 32.89 -25.39 -4.19
CA VAL A 18 33.40 -24.73 -2.98
C VAL A 18 33.81 -23.27 -3.26
N ILE A 19 34.48 -22.99 -4.38
CA ILE A 19 34.88 -21.62 -4.76
C ILE A 19 33.65 -20.76 -5.10
N GLY A 20 32.63 -21.33 -5.75
CA GLY A 20 31.37 -20.65 -6.04
C GLY A 20 30.59 -20.24 -4.79
N ALA A 21 30.57 -21.09 -3.75
CA ALA A 21 29.92 -20.78 -2.48
C ALA A 21 30.59 -19.63 -1.71
N ILE A 22 31.92 -19.52 -1.78
CA ILE A 22 32.67 -18.43 -1.14
C ILE A 22 32.37 -17.10 -1.84
N LYS A 23 32.36 -17.06 -3.18
CA LYS A 23 32.06 -15.83 -3.94
C LYS A 23 30.59 -15.39 -3.87
N PHE A 24 29.65 -16.30 -3.61
CA PHE A 24 28.25 -15.95 -3.38
C PHE A 24 28.02 -15.35 -1.99
N SER A 25 28.81 -15.74 -0.99
CA SER A 25 28.72 -15.17 0.37
C SER A 25 29.11 -13.69 0.43
N ASP A 26 30.11 -13.27 -0.35
CA ASP A 26 30.52 -11.86 -0.41
C ASP A 26 29.48 -10.94 -1.09
N LEU A 27 28.60 -11.50 -1.94
CA LEU A 27 27.56 -10.73 -2.64
C LEU A 27 26.39 -10.33 -1.72
N LEU A 28 26.13 -11.11 -0.66
CA LEU A 28 25.06 -10.83 0.29
C LEU A 28 25.39 -9.67 1.25
N LEU A 29 26.67 -9.31 1.41
CA LEU A 29 27.09 -8.16 2.21
C LEU A 29 27.11 -6.83 1.45
N SER A 30 26.95 -6.86 0.12
CA SER A 30 26.94 -5.65 -0.71
C SER A 30 25.53 -5.17 -1.07
N ILE A 31 24.48 -5.75 -0.47
CA ILE A 31 23.11 -5.24 -0.61
C ILE A 31 23.02 -3.97 0.22
N PRO A 32 22.86 -2.78 -0.39
CA PRO A 32 22.64 -1.57 0.38
C PRO A 32 21.37 -1.76 1.22
N PRO A 33 21.36 -1.27 2.48
CA PRO A 33 20.14 -1.32 3.28
C PRO A 33 19.00 -0.65 2.51
N PRO A 34 17.76 -1.13 2.65
CA PRO A 34 16.61 -0.50 2.02
C PRO A 34 16.60 1.00 2.40
N PRO A 35 16.18 1.90 1.49
CA PRO A 35 16.13 3.32 1.77
C PRO A 35 15.37 3.55 3.08
N GLN A 36 16.10 3.98 4.10
CA GLN A 36 15.51 4.34 5.39
C GLN A 36 14.79 5.67 5.16
N ASP A 37 13.47 5.62 5.06
CA ASP A 37 12.61 6.80 5.06
C ASP A 37 12.80 7.51 6.40
N SER A 38 13.56 8.61 6.39
CA SER A 38 13.89 9.41 7.56
C SER A 38 12.67 10.09 8.21
N ASN A 39 11.47 9.91 7.66
CA ASN A 39 10.21 10.41 8.22
C ASN A 39 9.34 9.33 8.87
N LYS A 40 9.80 8.07 8.98
CA LYS A 40 9.08 7.04 9.73
C LYS A 40 9.55 7.01 11.19
N PRO A 41 8.66 7.16 12.19
CA PRO A 41 9.01 6.90 13.57
C PRO A 41 9.43 5.44 13.71
N VAL A 42 10.64 5.20 14.17
CA VAL A 42 11.08 3.87 14.61
C VAL A 42 10.40 3.57 15.94
N GLU A 43 9.26 2.91 15.88
CA GLU A 43 8.62 2.35 17.06
C GLU A 43 9.45 1.14 17.53
N GLY A 44 10.26 1.33 18.58
CA GLY A 44 10.98 0.19 19.15
C GLY A 44 12.22 0.44 20.01
N TRP A 45 12.43 1.62 20.59
CA TRP A 45 13.55 1.81 21.53
C TRP A 45 13.09 2.40 22.87
N CYS A 46 13.18 1.60 23.93
CA CYS A 46 13.06 2.10 25.30
C CYS A 46 14.35 2.84 25.66
N GLY A 47 14.28 4.17 25.74
CA GLY A 47 15.43 4.99 26.07
C GLY A 47 15.02 6.45 26.16
N THR A 48 15.01 6.98 27.38
CA THR A 48 14.76 8.38 27.69
C THR A 48 15.86 9.26 27.11
N THR A 49 15.53 10.10 26.13
CA THR A 49 15.71 11.57 26.10
C THR A 49 15.56 12.06 24.65
N SER A 50 14.46 12.75 24.36
CA SER A 50 14.16 13.34 23.06
C SER A 50 15.06 14.55 22.76
N PRO A 51 15.73 14.63 21.60
CA PRO A 51 16.11 15.92 21.03
C PRO A 51 14.87 16.54 20.37
N SER A 52 14.48 17.70 20.87
CA SER A 52 13.44 18.56 20.30
C SER A 52 13.88 19.05 18.91
N PHE A 53 13.43 18.38 17.85
CA PHE A 53 13.49 18.91 16.49
C PHE A 53 12.30 19.84 16.26
N SER A 54 12.45 21.09 16.70
CA SER A 54 11.52 22.17 16.38
C SER A 54 11.74 22.66 14.95
N LYS A 55 11.19 21.93 13.97
CA LYS A 55 10.61 22.53 12.78
C LYS A 55 9.13 22.14 12.78
N PRO A 56 8.19 23.11 12.76
CA PRO A 56 6.79 22.75 12.71
C PRO A 56 6.53 22.19 11.31
N TYR A 57 6.55 20.86 11.18
CA TYR A 57 5.56 20.26 10.30
C TYR A 57 4.24 20.69 10.93
N VAL A 58 3.51 21.59 10.28
CA VAL A 58 2.10 21.78 10.60
C VAL A 58 1.46 20.45 10.22
N ARG A 59 1.49 19.50 11.17
CA ARG A 59 0.51 18.43 11.22
C ARG A 59 -0.80 19.19 11.31
N GLY A 60 -1.45 19.39 10.17
CA GLY A 60 -2.81 19.91 10.18
C GLY A 60 -3.55 19.07 11.20
N ASN A 61 -4.23 19.69 12.17
CA ASN A 61 -4.93 19.00 13.25
C ASN A 61 -6.13 18.16 12.74
N GLY A 62 -6.14 17.80 11.46
CA GLY A 62 -7.16 16.98 10.83
C GLY A 62 -6.74 15.51 10.73
N PRO A 63 -7.68 14.63 10.34
CA PRO A 63 -7.44 13.19 10.26
C PRO A 63 -6.33 12.85 9.26
N ASP A 64 -5.55 11.81 9.57
CA ASP A 64 -4.53 11.28 8.67
C ASP A 64 -5.19 10.41 7.57
N GLY A 65 -5.54 11.06 6.46
CA GLY A 65 -6.20 10.40 5.32
C GLY A 65 -5.41 9.23 4.73
N LYS A 66 -4.07 9.27 4.79
CA LYS A 66 -3.23 8.16 4.32
C LYS A 66 -3.38 6.97 5.24
N ALA A 67 -3.26 7.16 6.56
CA ALA A 67 -3.43 6.09 7.53
C ALA A 67 -4.85 5.50 7.46
N LEU A 68 -5.87 6.36 7.37
CA LEU A 68 -7.27 5.94 7.23
C LEU A 68 -7.49 5.11 5.96
N PHE A 69 -6.93 5.52 4.82
CA PHE A 69 -7.02 4.75 3.57
C PHE A 69 -6.35 3.37 3.70
N GLN A 70 -5.15 3.32 4.29
CA GLN A 70 -4.41 2.05 4.46
C GLN A 70 -5.18 1.07 5.34
N ASN A 71 -5.80 1.55 6.42
CA ASN A 71 -6.49 0.71 7.38
C ASN A 71 -7.88 0.25 6.91
N ASN A 72 -8.57 1.07 6.11
CA ASN A 72 -9.99 0.83 5.80
C ASN A 72 -10.26 0.50 4.32
N CYS A 73 -9.39 0.90 3.40
CA CYS A 73 -9.69 0.88 1.96
C CYS A 73 -8.68 0.07 1.12
N ALA A 74 -7.41 0.02 1.54
CA ALA A 74 -6.31 -0.49 0.73
C ALA A 74 -6.37 -1.99 0.43
N SER A 75 -7.19 -2.76 1.16
CA SER A 75 -7.43 -4.19 0.86
C SER A 75 -8.15 -4.40 -0.48
N CYS A 76 -9.00 -3.44 -0.87
CA CYS A 76 -9.87 -3.56 -2.05
C CYS A 76 -9.61 -2.49 -3.10
N HIS A 77 -9.03 -1.35 -2.72
CA HIS A 77 -8.78 -0.22 -3.60
C HIS A 77 -7.31 0.13 -3.66
N ALA A 78 -6.85 0.55 -4.84
CA ALA A 78 -5.59 1.28 -4.99
C ALA A 78 -5.87 2.68 -5.52
N VAL A 79 -4.89 3.57 -5.35
CA VAL A 79 -5.02 4.95 -5.82
C VAL A 79 -5.13 4.99 -7.35
N PHE A 80 -4.26 4.29 -8.07
CA PHE A 80 -4.14 4.49 -9.52
C PHE A 80 -4.44 3.28 -10.41
N LYS A 81 -4.77 2.13 -9.82
CA LYS A 81 -5.10 0.93 -10.58
C LYS A 81 -6.33 0.27 -9.99
N ASP A 82 -7.09 -0.39 -10.84
CA ASP A 82 -8.21 -1.21 -10.42
C ASP A 82 -7.67 -2.44 -9.66
N LEU A 83 -8.36 -2.81 -8.58
CA LEU A 83 -8.16 -4.04 -7.81
C LEU A 83 -9.50 -4.77 -7.76
N THR A 84 -9.93 -5.19 -6.58
CA THR A 84 -11.31 -5.65 -6.32
C THR A 84 -12.32 -4.52 -6.55
N GLY A 85 -11.94 -3.28 -6.19
CA GLY A 85 -12.68 -2.06 -6.51
C GLY A 85 -11.90 -1.14 -7.47
N PRO A 86 -12.55 -0.08 -7.97
CA PRO A 86 -11.93 0.88 -8.88
C PRO A 86 -10.75 1.63 -8.28
N ALA A 87 -9.86 2.12 -9.15
CA ALA A 87 -8.88 3.15 -8.80
C ALA A 87 -9.57 4.39 -8.20
N LEU A 88 -9.01 4.93 -7.11
CA LEU A 88 -9.61 6.07 -6.39
C LEU A 88 -9.05 7.44 -6.77
N SER A 89 -7.96 7.53 -7.53
CA SER A 89 -7.45 8.80 -8.07
C SER A 89 -8.53 9.47 -8.90
N GLY A 90 -8.80 10.75 -8.66
CA GLY A 90 -9.80 11.56 -9.36
C GLY A 90 -11.24 11.23 -8.95
N VAL A 91 -11.46 10.68 -7.76
CA VAL A 91 -12.80 10.28 -7.30
C VAL A 91 -13.69 11.50 -7.09
N ALA A 92 -13.17 12.62 -6.56
CA ALA A 92 -13.95 13.83 -6.38
C ALA A 92 -14.36 14.48 -7.72
N GLU A 93 -13.60 14.26 -8.78
CA GLU A 93 -13.97 14.72 -10.12
C GLU A 93 -15.09 13.87 -10.72
N ARG A 94 -15.00 12.53 -10.56
CA ARG A 94 -16.03 11.61 -11.05
C ARG A 94 -17.35 11.74 -10.30
N ILE A 95 -17.30 12.04 -9.01
CA ILE A 95 -18.47 12.13 -8.13
C ILE A 95 -18.38 13.47 -7.37
N PRO A 96 -18.79 14.59 -8.00
CA PRO A 96 -18.63 15.93 -7.43
C PRO A 96 -19.57 16.20 -6.23
N ASP A 97 -20.64 15.42 -6.09
CA ASP A 97 -21.51 15.48 -4.91
C ASP A 97 -20.84 14.77 -3.72
N LYS A 98 -20.18 15.57 -2.87
CA LYS A 98 -19.57 15.09 -1.63
C LYS A 98 -20.54 14.35 -0.72
N LYS A 99 -21.79 14.81 -0.60
CA LYS A 99 -22.78 14.15 0.27
C LYS A 99 -23.14 12.77 -0.25
N LEU A 100 -23.15 12.60 -1.58
CA LEU A 100 -23.35 11.30 -2.19
C LEU A 100 -22.15 10.37 -1.95
N LEU A 101 -20.91 10.89 -2.01
CA LEU A 101 -19.71 10.12 -1.64
C LEU A 101 -19.73 9.68 -0.18
N HIS A 102 -20.06 10.57 0.76
CA HIS A 102 -20.21 10.21 2.17
C HIS A 102 -21.26 9.11 2.34
N LYS A 103 -22.45 9.28 1.76
CA LYS A 103 -23.51 8.24 1.78
C LYS A 103 -23.06 6.91 1.19
N TRP A 104 -22.26 6.94 0.12
CA TRP A 104 -21.72 5.73 -0.50
C TRP A 104 -20.77 4.99 0.44
N VAL A 105 -19.87 5.70 1.12
CA VAL A 105 -18.90 5.11 2.07
C VAL A 105 -19.61 4.59 3.32
N HIS A 106 -20.56 5.36 3.86
CA HIS A 106 -21.36 4.99 5.03
C HIS A 106 -22.31 3.82 4.78
N ASN A 107 -23.00 3.82 3.63
CA ASN A 107 -24.05 2.84 3.33
C ASN A 107 -24.17 2.59 1.81
N PRO A 108 -23.24 1.82 1.21
CA PRO A 108 -23.26 1.55 -0.21
C PRO A 108 -24.54 0.82 -0.63
N ALA A 109 -25.04 -0.11 0.19
CA ALA A 109 -26.29 -0.82 -0.06
C ALA A 109 -27.50 0.11 -0.16
N GLY A 110 -27.56 1.16 0.67
CA GLY A 110 -28.61 2.18 0.63
C GLY A 110 -28.59 2.97 -0.69
N VAL A 111 -27.41 3.37 -1.16
CA VAL A 111 -27.24 4.08 -2.43
C VAL A 111 -27.58 3.19 -3.63
N LEU A 112 -27.26 1.89 -3.57
CA LEU A 112 -27.67 0.94 -4.61
C LEU A 112 -29.19 0.78 -4.65
N LYS A 113 -29.82 0.59 -3.49
CA LYS A 113 -31.29 0.46 -3.36
C LYS A 113 -32.04 1.71 -3.81
N SER A 114 -31.44 2.90 -3.72
CA SER A 114 -32.04 4.13 -4.22
C SER A 114 -32.08 4.21 -5.75
N GLY A 115 -31.51 3.24 -6.46
CA GLY A 115 -31.46 3.22 -7.93
C GLY A 115 -30.41 4.17 -8.52
N ASN A 116 -29.39 4.57 -7.76
CA ASN A 116 -28.34 5.44 -8.30
C ASN A 116 -27.64 4.77 -9.49
N VAL A 117 -27.79 5.35 -10.69
CA VAL A 117 -27.34 4.74 -11.95
C VAL A 117 -25.82 4.55 -11.99
N TYR A 118 -25.06 5.53 -11.47
CA TYR A 118 -23.60 5.49 -11.47
C TYR A 118 -23.08 4.30 -10.64
N PHE A 119 -23.48 4.21 -9.37
CA PHE A 119 -23.00 3.14 -8.49
C PHE A 119 -23.55 1.76 -8.86
N ASN A 120 -24.79 1.67 -9.34
CA ASN A 120 -25.34 0.40 -9.85
C ASN A 120 -24.57 -0.10 -11.08
N THR A 121 -24.15 0.80 -11.97
CA THR A 121 -23.32 0.45 -13.14
C THR A 121 -21.90 0.07 -12.70
N LEU A 122 -21.34 0.80 -11.74
CA LEU A 122 -20.00 0.55 -11.22
C LEU A 122 -19.90 -0.84 -10.58
N ILE A 123 -20.81 -1.21 -9.68
CA ILE A 123 -20.81 -2.52 -9.03
C ILE A 123 -20.92 -3.66 -10.06
N LYS A 124 -21.74 -3.50 -11.11
CA LYS A 124 -21.83 -4.49 -12.20
C LYS A 124 -20.52 -4.65 -12.95
N ARG A 125 -19.80 -3.55 -13.23
CA ARG A 125 -18.49 -3.56 -13.89
C ARG A 125 -17.43 -4.29 -13.05
N PHE A 126 -17.52 -4.20 -11.72
CA PHE A 126 -16.61 -4.86 -10.78
C PHE A 126 -17.15 -6.20 -10.26
N GLY A 127 -17.93 -6.92 -11.08
CA GLY A 127 -18.34 -8.31 -10.80
C GLY A 127 -19.37 -8.47 -9.68
N ASN A 128 -20.14 -7.42 -9.38
CA ASN A 128 -21.13 -7.37 -8.30
C ASN A 128 -20.55 -7.55 -6.89
N VAL A 129 -19.24 -7.34 -6.72
CA VAL A 129 -18.61 -7.33 -5.39
C VAL A 129 -19.17 -6.16 -4.59
N GLN A 130 -19.74 -6.45 -3.42
CA GLN A 130 -20.31 -5.42 -2.55
C GLN A 130 -19.21 -4.75 -1.73
N MET A 131 -19.20 -3.42 -1.73
CA MET A 131 -18.38 -2.63 -0.82
C MET A 131 -18.96 -2.73 0.60
N THR A 132 -18.10 -2.89 1.61
CA THR A 132 -18.49 -2.86 3.02
C THR A 132 -18.96 -1.46 3.43
N ALA A 133 -19.88 -1.40 4.38
CA ALA A 133 -20.30 -0.14 5.00
C ALA A 133 -19.25 0.31 6.04
N PHE A 134 -18.96 1.61 6.06
CA PHE A 134 -18.03 2.24 7.01
C PHE A 134 -18.76 3.32 7.81
N ASP A 135 -19.79 2.93 8.56
CA ASP A 135 -20.65 3.82 9.36
C ASP A 135 -19.92 4.51 10.53
N GLY A 136 -18.79 3.94 10.97
CA GLY A 136 -17.95 4.49 12.03
C GLY A 136 -16.98 5.60 11.61
N LEU A 137 -16.80 5.86 10.31
CA LEU A 137 -15.93 6.94 9.82
C LEU A 137 -16.67 8.27 9.79
N SER A 138 -16.09 9.34 10.34
CA SER A 138 -16.71 10.67 10.22
C SER A 138 -16.60 11.22 8.79
N ASP A 139 -17.45 12.20 8.45
CA ASP A 139 -17.39 12.86 7.13
C ASP A 139 -16.04 13.55 6.91
N GLU A 140 -15.41 14.08 7.97
CA GLU A 140 -14.06 14.66 7.93
C GLU A 140 -12.98 13.61 7.67
N GLU A 141 -13.12 12.41 8.25
CA GLU A 141 -12.22 11.28 7.99
C GLU A 141 -12.34 10.80 6.55
N ILE A 142 -13.57 10.72 6.02
CA ILE A 142 -13.82 10.37 4.62
C ILE A 142 -13.25 11.45 3.69
N ASP A 143 -13.45 12.73 4.02
CA ASP A 143 -12.85 13.84 3.27
C ASP A 143 -11.32 13.79 3.30
N ALA A 144 -10.71 13.39 4.42
CA ALA A 144 -9.26 13.20 4.50
C ALA A 144 -8.78 12.07 3.60
N ILE A 145 -9.49 10.94 3.54
CA ILE A 145 -9.21 9.83 2.62
C ILE A 145 -9.31 10.28 1.16
N ILE A 146 -10.40 10.97 0.79
CA ILE A 146 -10.63 11.47 -0.57
C ILE A 146 -9.52 12.45 -0.96
N ASN A 147 -9.17 13.39 -0.08
CA ASN A 147 -8.06 14.32 -0.33
C ASN A 147 -6.73 13.59 -0.50
N TYR A 148 -6.46 12.55 0.28
CA TYR A 148 -5.25 11.75 0.14
C TYR A 148 -5.18 11.08 -1.24
N VAL A 149 -6.23 10.38 -1.67
CA VAL A 149 -6.21 9.65 -2.95
C VAL A 149 -6.21 10.58 -4.17
N ASP A 150 -6.81 11.77 -4.08
CA ASP A 150 -6.82 12.75 -5.18
C ASP A 150 -5.52 13.56 -5.28
N ARG A 151 -4.81 13.79 -4.18
CA ARG A 151 -3.53 14.51 -4.17
C ARG A 151 -2.31 13.61 -4.30
N THR A 152 -2.48 12.30 -4.23
CA THR A 152 -1.37 11.38 -4.47
C THR A 152 -1.01 11.45 -5.96
N GLU A 153 0.27 11.66 -6.26
CA GLU A 153 0.80 11.71 -7.63
C GLU A 153 1.50 10.38 -7.98
N ARG A 154 1.48 9.99 -9.27
CA ARG A 154 2.31 8.89 -9.77
C ARG A 154 3.70 9.45 -10.08
N TYR A 155 4.70 8.96 -9.36
CA TYR A 155 6.12 9.14 -9.71
C TYR A 155 6.52 8.21 -10.86
#